data_AF-A0A3C0C7H7-F1
#
_entry.id   AF-A0A3C0C7H7-F1
#
_cell.length_a   1.000
_cell.length_b   1.000
_cell.length_c   1.000
_cell.angle_alpha   90.00
_cell.angle_beta   90.00
_cell.angle_gamma   90.00
#
_symmetry.space_group_name_H-M   'P 1'
#
loop_
_entity.id
_entity.type
_entity.pdbx_description
1 polymer ?
#
loop_
_entity_poly.entity_id
_entity_poly.type
_entity_poly.pdbx_seq_one_letter_code
_entity_poly.pdbx_strand_id
1 'polypeptide(L)'
;LAVSGFHVGILAAMAGFFLKRGKIKILTISVLIWSYLALAGFPPGGIRAGIMLQVYLLGLFLGKPSRPFNSVSVAGIIMLICDPWTFHDIGWRLSMLAALSVCASVGIARQNWAGALLGSAAVWFVTAPVIASAFGEVPVVGLMINIAAIPLFTVIFPLVFFFSLPAFFGLPLSHEIASMCEYLLESWDILSGKLVELMPLSVVSTLPLAAFASFIFFASALYASGATLKKIPLPALMFSLLVLLFA
;
A
#
# COMPACT_ATOMS: atom_id res chain seq x y z
N LEU A 1 9.27 -4.62 -9.50
CA LEU A 1 8.16 -5.22 -8.72
C LEU A 1 7.95 -4.48 -7.40
N ALA A 2 6.94 -3.61 -7.33
CA ALA A 2 6.57 -2.93 -6.10
C ALA A 2 5.72 -3.87 -5.22
N VAL A 3 6.34 -4.47 -4.20
CA VAL A 3 5.59 -5.16 -3.14
C VAL A 3 4.72 -4.11 -2.44
N SER A 4 3.43 -4.06 -2.80
CA SER A 4 2.50 -3.13 -2.17
C SER A 4 2.30 -3.54 -0.71
N GLY A 5 2.19 -2.56 0.20
CA GLY A 5 1.98 -2.80 1.63
C GLY A 5 0.70 -3.58 1.97
N PHE A 6 -0.18 -3.75 0.99
CA PHE A 6 -1.36 -4.59 1.06
C PHE A 6 -1.03 -6.07 1.36
N HIS A 7 0.03 -6.61 0.77
CA HIS A 7 0.45 -8.00 1.00
C HIS A 7 0.90 -8.23 2.44
N VAL A 8 1.65 -7.27 3.00
CA VAL A 8 2.07 -7.29 4.40
C VAL A 8 0.84 -7.24 5.32
N GLY A 9 -0.16 -6.44 4.97
CA GLY A 9 -1.44 -6.37 5.68
C GLY A 9 -2.24 -7.68 5.62
N ILE A 10 -2.27 -8.37 4.47
CA ILE A 10 -2.97 -9.66 4.32
C ILE A 10 -2.28 -10.75 5.10
N LEU A 11 -0.95 -10.83 5.04
CA LEU A 11 -0.18 -11.79 5.82
C LEU A 11 -0.50 -11.63 7.32
N ALA A 12 -0.58 -10.39 7.79
CA ALA A 12 -0.96 -10.09 9.16
C ALA A 12 -2.42 -10.44 9.49
N ALA A 13 -3.34 -10.24 8.55
CA ALA A 13 -4.75 -10.62 8.72
C ALA A 13 -4.92 -12.15 8.76
N MET A 14 -4.24 -12.88 7.88
CA MET A 14 -4.22 -14.34 7.83
C MET A 14 -3.61 -14.92 9.12
N ALA A 15 -2.44 -14.44 9.53
CA ALA A 15 -1.85 -14.80 10.82
C ALA A 15 -2.82 -14.46 11.98
N GLY A 16 -3.49 -13.31 11.88
CA GLY A 16 -4.49 -12.89 12.84
C GLY A 16 -5.71 -13.81 12.95
N PHE A 17 -6.08 -14.54 11.91
CA PHE A 17 -7.22 -15.46 11.93
C PHE A 17 -6.94 -16.72 12.76
N PHE A 18 -5.73 -17.27 12.66
CA PHE A 18 -5.35 -18.52 13.32
C PHE A 18 -4.92 -18.36 14.79
N LEU A 19 -4.61 -17.14 15.24
CA LEU A 19 -4.10 -16.87 16.58
C LEU A 19 -5.19 -16.44 17.58
N LYS A 20 -5.15 -17.03 18.78
CA LYS A 20 -6.04 -16.69 19.92
C LYS A 20 -5.87 -15.22 20.35
N ARG A 21 -6.95 -14.57 20.78
CA ARG A 21 -6.96 -13.13 21.17
C ARG A 21 -5.96 -12.85 22.31
N GLY A 22 -5.33 -11.67 22.28
CA GLY A 22 -4.46 -11.17 23.37
C GLY A 22 -3.15 -10.56 22.89
N LYS A 23 -2.30 -10.13 23.85
CA LYS A 23 -1.00 -9.50 23.57
C LYS A 23 -0.01 -10.43 22.86
N ILE A 24 -0.08 -11.74 23.13
CA ILE A 24 0.77 -12.75 22.48
C ILE A 24 0.53 -12.76 20.97
N LYS A 25 -0.72 -12.72 20.51
CA LYS A 25 -1.06 -12.64 19.09
C LYS A 25 -0.42 -11.44 18.40
N ILE A 26 -0.43 -10.28 19.05
CA ILE A 26 0.14 -9.05 18.49
C ILE A 26 1.66 -9.21 18.32
N LEU A 27 2.34 -9.76 19.33
CA LEU A 27 3.77 -10.06 19.27
C LEU A 27 4.07 -11.08 18.17
N THR A 28 3.30 -12.18 18.07
CA THR A 28 3.49 -13.19 17.03
C THR A 28 3.32 -12.62 15.63
N ILE A 29 2.28 -11.80 15.40
CA ILE A 29 2.07 -11.16 14.10
C ILE A 29 3.26 -10.23 13.77
N SER A 30 3.70 -9.42 14.73
CA SER A 30 4.86 -8.53 14.55
C SER A 30 6.12 -9.31 14.18
N VAL A 31 6.46 -10.35 14.93
CA VAL A 31 7.63 -11.21 14.64
C VAL A 31 7.51 -11.85 13.26
N LEU A 32 6.33 -12.35 12.90
CA LEU A 32 6.10 -13.00 11.60
C LEU A 32 6.31 -12.02 10.44
N ILE A 33 5.78 -10.80 10.54
CA ILE A 33 5.95 -9.77 9.50
C ILE A 33 7.41 -9.38 9.33
N TRP A 34 8.13 -9.11 10.43
CA TRP A 34 9.53 -8.71 10.33
C TRP A 34 10.42 -9.86 9.86
N SER A 35 10.10 -11.10 10.23
CA SER A 35 10.76 -12.29 9.68
C SER A 35 10.50 -12.43 8.19
N TYR A 36 9.26 -12.21 7.74
CA TYR A 36 8.91 -12.19 6.33
C TYR A 36 9.69 -11.11 5.55
N LEU A 37 9.76 -9.89 6.10
CA LEU A 37 10.51 -8.80 5.47
C LEU A 37 12.02 -9.09 5.43
N ALA A 38 12.58 -9.71 6.48
CA ALA A 38 13.98 -10.11 6.51
C ALA A 38 14.28 -11.16 5.42
N LEU A 39 13.42 -12.17 5.29
CA LEU A 39 13.55 -13.21 4.27
C LEU A 39 13.38 -12.64 2.85
N ALA A 40 12.52 -11.63 2.68
CA ALA A 40 12.35 -10.91 1.43
C ALA A 40 13.49 -9.92 1.11
N GLY A 41 14.51 -9.79 1.96
CA GLY A 41 15.64 -8.87 1.75
C GLY A 41 15.31 -7.40 2.04
N PHE A 42 14.33 -7.13 2.91
CA PHE A 42 13.88 -5.80 3.31
C PHE A 42 13.58 -4.85 2.14
N PRO A 43 12.62 -5.19 1.25
CA PRO A 43 12.28 -4.32 0.14
C PRO A 43 11.73 -2.97 0.68
N PRO A 44 12.12 -1.81 0.12
CA PRO A 44 11.74 -0.49 0.66
C PRO A 44 10.24 -0.31 0.90
N GLY A 45 9.40 -0.77 -0.03
CA GLY A 45 7.94 -0.74 0.13
C GLY A 45 7.42 -1.65 1.25
N GLY A 46 8.07 -2.80 1.44
CA GLY A 46 7.78 -3.74 2.53
C GLY A 46 8.16 -3.16 3.89
N ILE A 47 9.33 -2.50 4.02
CA ILE A 47 9.73 -1.81 5.26
C ILE A 47 8.69 -0.75 5.65
N ARG A 48 8.28 0.10 4.70
CA ARG A 48 7.26 1.14 4.98
C ARG A 48 5.95 0.53 5.47
N ALA A 49 5.47 -0.52 4.81
CA ALA A 49 4.28 -1.24 5.24
C ALA A 49 4.45 -1.91 6.62
N GLY A 50 5.61 -2.49 6.89
CA GLY A 50 5.98 -3.06 8.17
C GLY A 50 5.93 -2.03 9.30
N ILE A 51 6.48 -0.82 9.08
CA ILE A 51 6.43 0.28 10.05
C ILE A 51 4.98 0.74 10.29
N MET A 52 4.19 0.96 9.22
CA MET A 52 2.77 1.33 9.34
C MET A 52 1.98 0.32 10.18
N LEU A 53 2.21 -0.96 9.91
CA LEU A 53 1.55 -2.05 10.63
C LEU A 53 2.08 -2.19 12.06
N GLN A 54 3.37 -1.99 12.29
CA GLN A 54 3.95 -2.02 13.63
C GLN A 54 3.34 -0.94 14.52
N VAL A 55 3.16 0.28 14.02
CA VAL A 55 2.50 1.37 14.75
C VAL A 55 1.05 0.99 15.07
N TYR A 56 0.33 0.36 14.14
CA TYR A 56 -1.02 -0.13 14.38
C TYR A 56 -1.07 -1.20 15.48
N LEU A 57 -0.17 -2.20 15.42
CA LEU A 57 -0.05 -3.28 16.38
C LEU A 57 0.35 -2.77 17.78
N LEU A 58 1.24 -1.79 17.87
CA LEU A 58 1.61 -1.14 19.13
C LEU A 58 0.41 -0.44 19.78
N GLY A 59 -0.44 0.23 18.99
CA GLY A 59 -1.69 0.81 19.47
C GLY A 59 -2.61 -0.23 20.12
N LEU A 60 -2.77 -1.39 19.46
CA LEU A 60 -3.53 -2.51 20.00
C LEU A 60 -2.89 -3.11 21.26
N PHE A 61 -1.54 -3.23 21.29
CA PHE A 61 -0.81 -3.78 22.43
C PHE A 61 -0.99 -2.93 23.70
N LEU A 62 -1.02 -1.61 23.53
CA LEU A 62 -1.26 -0.63 24.58
C LEU A 62 -2.75 -0.51 24.98
N GLY A 63 -3.65 -1.28 24.35
CA GLY A 63 -5.08 -1.25 24.64
C GLY A 63 -5.79 0.03 24.19
N LYS A 64 -5.18 0.82 23.31
CA LYS A 64 -5.78 2.06 22.78
C LYS A 64 -6.65 1.74 21.55
N PRO A 65 -7.75 2.49 21.33
CA PRO A 65 -8.50 2.40 20.08
C PRO A 65 -7.60 2.82 18.91
N SER A 66 -7.12 1.84 18.15
CA SER A 66 -6.21 2.04 17.03
C SER A 66 -7.01 2.18 15.74
N ARG A 67 -7.06 3.40 15.19
CA ARG A 67 -7.65 3.65 13.86
C ARG A 67 -6.56 3.52 12.80
N PRO A 68 -6.73 2.68 11.76
CA PRO A 68 -5.71 2.47 10.71
C PRO A 68 -5.22 3.77 10.07
N PHE A 69 -6.12 4.71 9.78
CA PHE A 69 -5.77 6.02 9.22
C PHE A 69 -4.75 6.76 10.11
N ASN A 70 -5.02 6.84 11.42
CA ASN A 70 -4.12 7.52 12.37
C ASN A 70 -2.79 6.77 12.51
N SER A 71 -2.81 5.44 12.52
CA SER A 71 -1.58 4.63 12.61
C SER A 71 -0.67 4.88 11.41
N VAL A 72 -1.23 4.96 10.20
CA VAL A 72 -0.48 5.29 8.98
C VAL A 72 0.07 6.71 9.05
N SER A 73 -0.72 7.69 9.49
CA SER A 73 -0.23 9.07 9.67
C SER A 73 0.93 9.15 10.66
N VAL A 74 0.82 8.48 11.82
CA VAL A 74 1.89 8.43 12.82
C VAL A 74 3.14 7.76 12.27
N ALA A 75 3.00 6.66 11.53
CA ALA A 75 4.11 5.99 10.88
C ALA A 75 4.83 6.92 9.88
N GLY A 76 4.09 7.68 9.06
CA GLY A 76 4.67 8.67 8.15
C GLY A 76 5.43 9.77 8.88
N ILE A 77 4.88 10.29 9.98
CA ILE A 77 5.55 11.29 10.83
C ILE A 77 6.85 10.73 11.40
N ILE A 78 6.84 9.50 11.92
CA ILE A 78 8.04 8.84 12.44
C ILE A 78 9.11 8.72 11.35
N MET A 79 8.74 8.28 10.14
CA MET A 79 9.67 8.16 9.01
C MET A 79 10.32 9.51 8.66
N LEU A 80 9.54 10.59 8.61
CA LEU A 80 10.05 11.94 8.31
C LEU A 80 10.92 12.52 9.43
N ILE A 81 10.65 12.18 10.69
CA ILE A 81 11.50 12.58 11.82
C ILE A 81 12.84 11.84 11.75
N CYS A 82 12.84 10.56 11.37
CA CYS A 82 14.05 9.77 11.24
C CYS A 82 14.91 10.20 10.04
N ASP A 83 14.28 10.46 8.90
CA ASP A 83 14.96 10.97 7.71
C ASP A 83 14.02 11.88 6.89
N PRO A 84 14.17 13.21 7.00
CA PRO A 84 13.35 14.17 6.26
C PRO A 84 13.49 14.03 4.74
N TRP A 85 14.61 13.51 4.23
CA TRP A 85 14.84 13.35 2.80
C TRP A 85 13.94 12.29 2.17
N THR A 86 13.40 11.37 2.97
CA THR A 86 12.40 10.38 2.50
C THR A 86 11.17 11.04 1.88
N PHE A 87 10.87 12.30 2.19
CA PHE A 87 9.81 13.04 1.53
C PHE A 87 10.04 13.20 0.02
N HIS A 88 11.28 13.26 -0.45
CA HIS A 88 11.60 13.38 -1.88
C HIS A 88 11.57 12.03 -2.61
N ASP A 89 11.50 10.92 -1.89
CA ASP A 89 11.33 9.60 -2.48
C ASP A 89 9.89 9.44 -3.01
N ILE A 90 9.76 9.25 -4.32
CA ILE A 90 8.46 9.06 -4.98
C ILE A 90 7.76 7.81 -4.43
N GLY A 91 8.52 6.75 -4.13
CA GLY A 91 7.99 5.52 -3.56
C GLY A 91 7.34 5.74 -2.18
N TRP A 92 7.95 6.58 -1.34
CA TRP A 92 7.39 6.98 -0.06
C TRP A 92 6.10 7.78 -0.23
N ARG A 93 6.09 8.79 -1.11
CA ARG A 93 4.88 9.59 -1.40
C ARG A 93 3.72 8.71 -1.86
N LEU A 94 3.98 7.83 -2.82
CA LEU A 94 2.97 6.89 -3.35
C LEU A 94 2.48 5.91 -2.28
N SER A 95 3.39 5.35 -1.47
CA SER A 95 3.00 4.47 -0.35
C SER A 95 2.10 5.18 0.66
N MET A 96 2.46 6.38 1.08
CA MET A 96 1.71 7.15 2.07
C MET A 96 0.33 7.55 1.53
N LEU A 97 0.27 8.10 0.32
CA LEU A 97 -0.98 8.50 -0.33
C LEU A 97 -1.91 7.31 -0.56
N ALA A 98 -1.38 6.18 -1.03
CA ALA A 98 -2.17 4.98 -1.23
C ALA A 98 -2.72 4.43 0.10
N ALA A 99 -1.86 4.27 1.12
CA ALA A 99 -2.27 3.71 2.41
C ALA A 99 -3.31 4.60 3.14
N LEU A 100 -3.12 5.93 3.12
CA LEU A 100 -4.07 6.88 3.70
C LEU A 100 -5.39 6.88 2.92
N SER A 101 -5.34 6.88 1.59
CA SER A 101 -6.53 6.78 0.73
C SER A 101 -7.32 5.51 1.01
N VAL A 102 -6.66 4.35 1.06
CA VAL A 102 -7.33 3.08 1.39
C VAL A 102 -7.99 3.16 2.76
N CYS A 103 -7.25 3.57 3.79
CA CYS A 103 -7.79 3.67 5.14
C CYS A 103 -8.97 4.66 5.23
N ALA A 104 -8.93 5.72 4.44
CA ALA A 104 -9.98 6.72 4.38
C ALA A 104 -11.22 6.21 3.64
N SER A 105 -11.03 5.54 2.50
CA SER A 105 -12.10 4.99 1.68
C SER A 105 -12.82 3.82 2.35
N VAL A 106 -12.15 3.01 3.17
CA VAL A 106 -12.79 1.89 3.90
C VAL A 106 -13.93 2.36 4.81
N GLY A 107 -13.86 3.58 5.36
CA GLY A 107 -14.96 4.13 6.15
C GLY A 107 -16.21 4.45 5.32
N ILE A 108 -16.02 4.86 4.07
CA ILE A 108 -17.08 5.34 3.16
C ILE A 108 -17.67 4.20 2.32
N ALA A 109 -16.81 3.27 1.92
CA ALA A 109 -17.16 2.17 1.04
C ALA A 109 -18.05 1.15 1.76
N ARG A 110 -19.16 0.77 1.13
CA ARG A 110 -19.92 -0.43 1.54
C ARG A 110 -18.99 -1.64 1.52
N GLN A 111 -19.13 -2.57 2.46
CA GLN A 111 -18.38 -3.85 2.47
C GLN A 111 -18.88 -4.82 1.39
N ASN A 112 -18.95 -4.35 0.15
CA ASN A 112 -19.33 -5.11 -1.02
C ASN A 112 -18.31 -4.84 -2.15
N TRP A 113 -18.42 -5.60 -3.24
CA TRP A 113 -17.56 -5.47 -4.41
C TRP A 113 -17.54 -4.05 -4.98
N ALA A 114 -18.68 -3.35 -4.95
CA ALA A 114 -18.78 -1.96 -5.40
C ALA A 114 -17.94 -1.00 -4.53
N GLY A 115 -17.91 -1.19 -3.22
CA GLY A 115 -17.05 -0.43 -2.32
C GLY A 115 -15.57 -0.69 -2.52
N ALA A 116 -15.18 -1.93 -2.82
CA ALA A 116 -13.80 -2.28 -3.16
C ALA A 116 -13.34 -1.62 -4.49
N LEU A 117 -14.24 -1.58 -5.49
CA LEU A 117 -13.99 -0.87 -6.75
C LEU A 117 -13.84 0.64 -6.53
N LEU A 118 -14.74 1.25 -5.74
CA LEU A 118 -14.67 2.67 -5.42
C LEU A 118 -13.40 3.03 -4.65
N GLY A 119 -12.99 2.20 -3.69
CA GLY A 119 -11.73 2.38 -2.97
C GLY A 119 -10.50 2.29 -3.89
N SER A 120 -10.49 1.31 -4.79
CA SER A 120 -9.39 1.14 -5.77
C SER A 120 -9.31 2.30 -6.75
N ALA A 121 -10.47 2.79 -7.23
CA ALA A 121 -10.55 3.97 -8.09
C ALA A 121 -10.09 5.22 -7.35
N ALA A 122 -10.49 5.41 -6.09
CA ALA A 122 -10.06 6.56 -5.28
C ALA A 122 -8.53 6.58 -5.12
N VAL A 123 -7.91 5.44 -4.83
CA VAL A 123 -6.45 5.33 -4.75
C VAL A 123 -5.79 5.68 -6.08
N TRP A 124 -6.33 5.19 -7.20
CA TRP A 124 -5.82 5.51 -8.53
C TRP A 124 -5.88 7.03 -8.79
N PHE A 125 -7.03 7.67 -8.56
CA PHE A 125 -7.16 9.12 -8.75
C PHE A 125 -6.26 9.94 -7.83
N VAL A 126 -6.09 9.53 -6.57
CA VAL A 126 -5.23 10.25 -5.62
C VAL A 126 -3.75 10.10 -5.98
N THR A 127 -3.33 8.95 -6.48
CA THR A 127 -1.92 8.69 -6.84
C THR A 127 -1.57 9.13 -8.27
N ALA A 128 -2.55 9.23 -9.17
CA ALA A 128 -2.35 9.55 -10.58
C ALA A 128 -1.55 10.85 -10.83
N PRO A 129 -1.81 12.00 -10.16
CA PRO A 129 -1.01 13.21 -10.40
C PRO A 129 0.47 13.03 -10.07
N VAL A 130 0.78 12.29 -9.00
CA VAL A 130 2.16 12.06 -8.54
C VAL A 130 2.88 11.08 -9.47
N ILE A 131 2.18 10.05 -9.96
CA ILE A 131 2.76 9.14 -10.96
C ILE A 131 2.95 9.89 -12.29
N ALA A 132 1.97 10.68 -12.71
CA ALA A 132 2.02 11.43 -13.96
C ALA A 132 3.12 12.49 -13.97
N SER A 133 3.40 13.12 -12.83
CA SER A 133 4.46 14.12 -12.75
C SER A 133 5.86 13.47 -12.71
N ALA A 134 5.99 12.32 -12.04
CA ALA A 134 7.25 11.58 -11.95
C ALA A 134 7.62 10.85 -13.26
N PHE A 135 6.64 10.29 -13.96
CA PHE A 135 6.85 9.42 -15.12
C PHE A 135 6.30 10.00 -16.43
N GLY A 136 5.78 11.23 -16.41
CA GLY A 136 5.20 11.94 -17.57
C GLY A 136 3.75 11.54 -17.89
N GLU A 137 3.39 10.27 -17.69
CA GLU A 137 2.06 9.77 -17.98
C GLU A 137 1.63 8.60 -17.08
N VAL A 138 0.32 8.40 -16.96
CA VAL A 138 -0.27 7.27 -16.22
C VAL A 138 -1.21 6.49 -17.13
N PRO A 139 -0.97 5.19 -17.37
CA PRO A 139 -1.88 4.39 -18.18
C PRO A 139 -3.20 4.18 -17.43
N VAL A 140 -4.32 4.48 -18.10
CA VAL A 140 -5.68 4.28 -17.57
C VAL A 140 -5.96 2.79 -17.35
N VAL A 141 -5.36 1.94 -18.18
CA VAL A 141 -5.38 0.47 -18.05
C VAL A 141 -4.88 0.01 -16.68
N GLY A 142 -4.04 0.81 -16.02
CA GLY A 142 -3.61 0.58 -14.65
C GLY A 142 -4.76 0.38 -13.66
N LEU A 143 -5.93 0.99 -13.91
CA LEU A 143 -7.13 0.77 -13.08
C LEU A 143 -7.65 -0.66 -13.22
N MET A 144 -7.69 -1.21 -14.44
CA MET A 144 -8.08 -2.60 -14.70
C MET A 144 -7.03 -3.59 -14.20
N ILE A 145 -5.75 -3.30 -14.48
CA ILE A 145 -4.62 -4.12 -14.03
C ILE A 145 -4.63 -4.22 -12.51
N ASN A 146 -4.82 -3.11 -11.79
CA ASN A 146 -4.81 -3.12 -10.32
C ASN A 146 -5.99 -3.92 -9.72
N ILE A 147 -7.18 -3.88 -10.33
CA ILE A 147 -8.33 -4.68 -9.88
C ILE A 147 -8.01 -6.18 -9.95
N ALA A 148 -7.30 -6.63 -10.97
CA ALA A 148 -6.86 -8.03 -11.11
C ALA A 148 -5.60 -8.33 -10.29
N ALA A 149 -4.65 -7.39 -10.21
CA ALA A 149 -3.39 -7.51 -9.50
C ALA A 149 -3.63 -7.75 -8.01
N ILE A 150 -4.53 -6.96 -7.38
CA ILE A 150 -4.81 -7.03 -5.95
C ILE A 150 -5.14 -8.47 -5.50
N PRO A 151 -6.21 -9.14 -5.98
CA PRO A 151 -6.54 -10.51 -5.58
C PRO A 151 -5.48 -11.52 -6.01
N LEU A 152 -4.90 -11.38 -7.21
CA LEU A 152 -3.90 -12.31 -7.70
C LEU A 152 -2.65 -12.32 -6.80
N PHE A 153 -2.11 -11.15 -6.50
CA PHE A 153 -0.91 -11.03 -5.67
C PHE A 153 -1.17 -11.33 -4.18
N THR A 154 -2.43 -11.27 -3.70
CA THR A 154 -2.77 -11.81 -2.37
C THR A 154 -2.45 -13.29 -2.24
N VAL A 155 -2.53 -14.05 -3.34
CA VAL A 155 -2.26 -15.49 -3.36
C VAL A 155 -0.82 -15.76 -3.79
N ILE A 156 -0.32 -15.05 -4.81
CA ILE A 156 1.04 -15.26 -5.34
C ILE A 156 2.09 -15.00 -4.26
N PHE A 157 2.04 -13.87 -3.53
CA PHE A 157 3.14 -13.55 -2.61
C PHE A 157 3.29 -14.54 -1.45
N PRO A 158 2.22 -15.01 -0.77
CA PRO A 158 2.35 -16.08 0.21
C PRO A 158 2.89 -17.39 -0.37
N LEU A 159 2.51 -17.74 -1.61
CA LEU A 159 3.04 -18.92 -2.29
C LEU A 159 4.54 -18.77 -2.59
N VAL A 160 4.94 -17.64 -3.19
CA VAL A 160 6.35 -17.32 -3.47
C VAL A 160 7.18 -17.33 -2.17
N PHE A 161 6.62 -16.81 -1.07
CA PHE A 161 7.26 -16.90 0.23
C PHE A 161 7.44 -18.34 0.70
N PHE A 162 6.38 -19.15 0.66
CA PHE A 162 6.47 -20.55 1.10
C PHE A 162 7.45 -21.37 0.25
N PHE A 163 7.45 -21.12 -1.06
CA PHE A 163 8.29 -21.80 -2.03
C PHE A 163 9.74 -21.29 -2.08
N SER A 164 10.03 -20.12 -1.52
CA SER A 164 11.41 -19.62 -1.36
C SER A 164 12.09 -20.12 -0.07
N LEU A 165 11.34 -20.66 0.90
CA LEU A 165 11.93 -21.24 2.13
C LEU A 165 12.91 -22.40 1.86
N PRO A 166 12.64 -23.37 0.95
CA PRO A 166 13.60 -24.43 0.63
C PRO A 166 14.95 -23.91 0.11
N ALA A 167 14.94 -22.80 -0.64
CA ALA A 167 16.16 -22.16 -1.13
C ALA A 167 16.99 -21.57 0.01
N PHE A 168 16.33 -20.96 0.99
CA PHE A 168 17.00 -20.44 2.18
C PHE A 168 17.68 -21.54 3.02
N PHE A 169 17.07 -22.72 3.11
CA PHE A 169 17.63 -23.87 3.84
C PHE A 169 18.60 -24.73 3.02
N GLY A 170 18.90 -24.36 1.77
CA GLY A 170 19.84 -25.11 0.91
C GLY A 170 19.33 -26.50 0.52
N LEU A 171 18.01 -26.71 0.47
CA LEU A 171 17.45 -28.01 0.12
C LEU A 171 17.60 -28.29 -1.40
N PRO A 172 17.74 -29.56 -1.81
CA PRO A 172 17.71 -29.94 -3.23
C PRO A 172 16.35 -29.55 -3.85
N LEU A 173 16.31 -29.33 -5.17
CA LEU A 173 15.16 -28.79 -5.92
C LEU A 173 14.79 -27.32 -5.66
N SER A 174 15.47 -26.61 -4.76
CA SER A 174 15.12 -25.24 -4.40
C SER A 174 15.26 -24.22 -5.54
N HIS A 175 16.29 -24.36 -6.38
CA HIS A 175 16.48 -23.50 -7.55
C HIS A 175 15.35 -23.65 -8.58
N GLU A 176 14.86 -24.88 -8.79
CA GLU A 176 13.75 -25.14 -9.72
C GLU A 176 12.46 -24.48 -9.21
N ILE A 177 12.15 -24.65 -7.93
CA ILE A 177 10.97 -24.04 -7.29
C ILE A 177 11.04 -22.50 -7.33
N ALA A 178 12.22 -21.92 -7.06
CA ALA A 178 12.42 -20.48 -7.14
C ALA A 178 12.24 -19.97 -8.58
N SER A 179 12.78 -20.68 -9.57
CA SER A 179 12.63 -20.32 -10.99
C SER A 179 11.16 -20.34 -11.43
N MET A 180 10.36 -21.31 -10.96
CA MET A 180 8.91 -21.33 -11.24
C MET A 180 8.20 -20.10 -10.67
N CYS A 181 8.59 -19.64 -9.48
CA CYS A 181 8.04 -18.44 -8.87
C CYS A 181 8.43 -17.18 -9.66
N GLU A 182 9.67 -17.11 -10.13
CA GLU A 182 10.16 -16.02 -10.98
C GLU A 182 9.40 -15.99 -12.32
N TYR A 183 9.24 -17.13 -12.99
CA TYR A 183 8.48 -17.22 -14.23
C TYR A 183 7.03 -16.79 -14.08
N LEU A 184 6.39 -17.11 -12.94
CA LEU A 184 5.03 -16.65 -12.66
C LEU A 184 4.95 -15.12 -12.56
N LEU A 185 5.91 -14.50 -11.87
CA LEU A 185 5.98 -13.04 -11.72
C LEU A 185 6.33 -12.35 -13.05
N GLU A 186 7.27 -12.92 -13.82
CA GLU A 186 7.66 -12.42 -15.14
C GLU A 186 6.50 -12.53 -16.15
N SER A 187 5.74 -13.63 -16.10
CA SER A 187 4.54 -13.81 -16.93
C SER A 187 3.51 -12.71 -16.67
N TRP A 188 3.33 -12.32 -15.40
CA TRP A 188 2.46 -11.21 -15.05
C TRP A 188 2.99 -9.87 -15.60
N ASP A 189 4.30 -9.63 -15.47
CA ASP A 189 4.93 -8.40 -15.96
C ASP A 189 4.70 -8.25 -17.48
N ILE A 190 4.99 -9.30 -18.25
CA ILE A 190 4.76 -9.35 -19.70
C ILE A 190 3.29 -9.15 -20.05
N LEU A 191 2.37 -9.81 -19.35
CA LEU A 191 0.93 -9.68 -19.58
C LEU A 191 0.46 -8.25 -19.33
N SER A 192 0.90 -7.64 -18.22
CA SER A 192 0.54 -6.28 -17.85
C SER A 192 1.09 -5.26 -18.87
N GLY A 193 2.31 -5.46 -19.38
CA GLY A 193 2.90 -4.64 -20.44
C GLY A 193 2.10 -4.72 -21.74
N LYS A 194 1.74 -5.93 -22.19
CA LYS A 194 0.90 -6.11 -23.39
C LYS A 194 -0.48 -5.47 -23.25
N LEU A 195 -1.07 -5.50 -22.05
CA LEU A 195 -2.36 -4.83 -21.81
C LEU A 195 -2.24 -3.30 -21.92
N VAL A 196 -1.12 -2.72 -21.48
CA VAL A 196 -0.84 -1.29 -21.65
C VAL A 196 -0.67 -0.93 -23.13
N GLU A 197 0.04 -1.77 -23.90
CA GLU A 197 0.21 -1.57 -25.36
C GLU A 197 -1.11 -1.63 -26.12
N LEU A 198 -2.03 -2.52 -25.74
CA LEU A 198 -3.34 -2.69 -26.40
C LEU A 198 -4.28 -1.48 -26.18
N MET A 199 -4.08 -0.72 -25.12
CA MET A 199 -4.93 0.42 -24.75
C MET A 199 -4.04 1.60 -24.32
N PRO A 200 -3.43 2.34 -25.26
CA PRO A 200 -2.48 3.43 -24.98
C PRO A 200 -3.15 4.72 -24.47
N LEU A 201 -4.28 4.59 -23.77
CA LEU A 201 -4.93 5.70 -23.08
C LEU A 201 -4.12 6.04 -21.83
N SER A 202 -3.41 7.16 -21.89
CA SER A 202 -2.66 7.70 -20.76
C SER A 202 -3.20 9.06 -20.32
N VAL A 203 -3.00 9.37 -19.04
CA VAL A 203 -3.36 10.64 -18.43
C VAL A 203 -2.09 11.35 -18.02
N VAL A 204 -1.96 12.60 -18.44
CA VAL A 204 -0.85 13.49 -18.08
C VAL A 204 -1.24 14.30 -16.84
N SER A 205 -0.24 14.72 -16.06
CA SER A 205 -0.47 15.58 -14.90
C SER A 205 -1.01 16.93 -15.36
N THR A 206 -2.24 17.25 -14.97
CA THR A 206 -2.87 18.54 -15.24
C THR A 206 -3.38 19.15 -13.93
N LEU A 207 -3.40 20.47 -13.85
CA LEU A 207 -3.90 21.19 -12.66
C LEU A 207 -5.33 20.73 -12.26
N PRO A 208 -6.29 20.53 -13.19
CA PRO A 208 -7.61 20.02 -12.84
C PRO A 208 -7.57 18.61 -12.22
N LEU A 209 -6.71 17.73 -12.74
CA LEU A 209 -6.56 16.37 -12.19
C LEU A 209 -5.97 16.40 -10.78
N ALA A 210 -4.93 17.21 -10.55
CA ALA A 210 -4.32 17.37 -9.22
C ALA A 210 -5.30 17.98 -8.20
N ALA A 211 -6.11 18.97 -8.62
CA ALA A 211 -7.15 19.56 -7.79
C ALA A 211 -8.25 18.55 -7.44
N PHE A 212 -8.69 17.75 -8.41
CA PHE A 212 -9.68 16.70 -8.22
C PHE A 212 -9.18 15.59 -7.28
N ALA A 213 -7.94 15.13 -7.49
CA ALA A 213 -7.27 14.16 -6.63
C ALA A 213 -7.15 14.66 -5.18
N SER A 214 -6.76 15.92 -4.99
CA SER A 214 -6.71 16.57 -3.68
C SER A 214 -8.08 16.55 -3.01
N PHE A 215 -9.12 16.96 -3.74
CA PHE A 215 -10.48 17.00 -3.22
C PHE A 215 -10.95 15.62 -2.74
N ILE A 216 -10.74 14.56 -3.54
CA ILE A 216 -11.08 13.18 -3.16
C ILE A 216 -10.34 12.76 -1.89
N PHE A 217 -9.03 13.01 -1.84
CA PHE A 217 -8.22 12.65 -0.68
C PHE A 217 -8.71 13.36 0.58
N PHE A 218 -8.96 14.67 0.52
CA PHE A 218 -9.42 15.42 1.70
C PHE A 218 -10.83 15.05 2.13
N ALA A 219 -11.76 14.88 1.19
CA ALA A 219 -13.12 14.48 1.50
C ALA A 219 -13.14 13.10 2.19
N SER A 220 -12.32 12.16 1.71
CA SER A 220 -12.22 10.84 2.33
C SER A 220 -11.53 10.87 3.69
N ALA A 221 -10.42 11.62 3.83
CA ALA A 221 -9.71 11.78 5.09
C ALA A 221 -10.59 12.41 6.18
N LEU A 222 -11.37 13.44 5.84
CA LEU A 222 -12.34 14.09 6.72
C LEU A 222 -13.37 13.13 7.30
N TYR A 223 -13.95 12.31 6.41
CA TYR A 223 -14.92 11.30 6.81
C TYR A 223 -14.29 10.29 7.78
N ALA A 224 -13.09 9.80 7.46
CA ALA A 224 -12.39 8.80 8.26
C ALA A 224 -11.90 9.33 9.61
N SER A 225 -11.54 10.61 9.70
CA SER A 225 -11.18 11.24 10.98
C SER A 225 -12.41 11.54 11.86
N GLY A 226 -13.62 11.52 11.30
CA GLY A 226 -14.84 11.94 11.99
C GLY A 226 -14.84 13.44 12.33
N ALA A 227 -14.04 14.22 11.60
CA ALA A 227 -13.90 15.66 11.82
C ALA A 227 -14.87 16.43 10.91
N THR A 228 -15.48 17.48 11.43
CA THR A 228 -16.32 18.39 10.64
C THR A 228 -15.44 19.18 9.65
N LEU A 229 -15.92 19.49 8.44
CA LEU A 229 -15.18 20.20 7.36
C LEU A 229 -14.42 21.46 7.80
N LYS A 230 -14.85 22.12 8.89
CA LYS A 230 -14.22 23.31 9.46
C LYS A 230 -12.95 23.05 10.28
N LYS A 231 -12.61 21.79 10.60
CA LYS A 231 -11.55 21.40 11.55
C LYS A 231 -10.38 20.64 10.90
N ILE A 232 -10.22 20.71 9.58
CA ILE A 232 -8.99 20.17 8.97
C ILE A 232 -7.82 20.93 9.62
N PRO A 233 -6.87 20.27 10.30
CA PRO A 233 -5.66 20.95 10.69
C PRO A 233 -4.99 21.39 9.39
N LEU A 234 -4.84 22.71 9.22
CA LEU A 234 -4.07 23.36 8.16
C LEU A 234 -2.80 22.57 7.75
N PRO A 235 -2.05 21.90 8.67
CA PRO A 235 -0.96 20.99 8.33
C PRO A 235 -1.27 19.85 7.37
N ALA A 236 -2.43 19.18 7.46
CA ALA A 236 -2.81 18.09 6.55
C ALA A 236 -3.11 18.63 5.14
N LEU A 237 -3.73 19.82 5.08
CA LEU A 237 -4.00 20.54 3.85
C LEU A 237 -2.70 20.99 3.17
N MET A 238 -1.80 21.57 3.97
CA MET A 238 -0.46 21.97 3.53
C MET A 238 0.37 20.77 3.10
N PHE A 239 0.36 19.65 3.82
CA PHE A 239 1.15 18.47 3.49
C PHE A 239 0.72 17.85 2.15
N SER A 240 -0.58 17.70 1.88
CA SER A 240 -1.02 17.14 0.60
C SER A 240 -0.84 18.13 -0.56
N LEU A 241 -1.02 19.43 -0.33
CA LEU A 241 -0.67 20.47 -1.31
C LEU A 241 0.83 20.48 -1.60
N LEU A 242 1.68 20.28 -0.59
CA LEU A 242 3.13 20.23 -0.73
C LEU A 242 3.56 18.97 -1.48
N VAL A 243 2.97 17.80 -1.18
CA VAL A 243 3.20 16.57 -1.96
C VAL A 243 2.83 16.73 -3.43
N LEU A 244 1.80 17.54 -3.74
CA LEU A 244 1.32 17.79 -5.10
C LEU A 244 1.99 18.98 -5.81
N LEU A 245 2.50 19.98 -5.07
CA LEU A 245 3.22 21.14 -5.61
C LEU A 245 4.69 20.82 -5.93
N PHE A 246 5.27 19.86 -5.20
CA PHE A 246 6.61 19.33 -5.47
C PHE A 246 6.57 18.04 -6.31
N ALA A 247 5.43 17.79 -6.96
CA ALA A 247 5.23 16.71 -7.93
C ALA A 247 5.63 17.21 -9.33
#